data_AF-A0AAU3UZV2-F1
#
_entry.id   AF-A0AAU3UZV2-F1
#
_cell.length_a   1.000
_cell.length_b   1.000
_cell.length_c   1.000
_cell.angle_alpha   90.00
_cell.angle_beta   90.00
_cell.angle_gamma   90.00
#
_symmetry.space_group_name_H-M   'P 1'
#
loop_
_entity.id
_entity.type
_entity.pdbx_description
1 polymer ?
#
loop_
_entity_poly.entity_id
_entity_poly.type
_entity_poly.pdbx_seq_one_letter_code
_entity_poly.pdbx_strand_id
1 'polypeptide(L)' 'MENAATGEVAAVMVLTGVHIDTAARRSCPMPPEIVSAAQKMVVPGFGPGV' A
#
# COMPACT_ATOMS: atom_id res chain seq x y z
N MET A 1 6.23 10.41 -3.77
CA MET A 1 7.61 10.85 -3.45
C MET A 1 7.84 12.13 -4.23
N GLU A 2 8.09 13.23 -3.54
CA GLU A 2 8.18 14.58 -4.15
C GLU A 2 9.61 15.10 -4.07
N ASN A 3 9.98 15.92 -5.04
CA ASN A 3 11.23 16.67 -4.99
C ASN A 3 11.10 17.77 -3.92
N ALA A 4 11.96 17.75 -2.90
CA ALA A 4 11.86 18.69 -1.79
C ALA A 4 12.13 20.16 -2.18
N ALA A 5 12.85 20.41 -3.27
CA ALA A 5 13.18 21.75 -3.74
C ALA A 5 12.10 22.35 -4.65
N THR A 6 11.39 21.52 -5.42
CA THR A 6 10.40 21.98 -6.42
C THR A 6 8.96 21.63 -6.06
N GLY A 7 8.73 20.68 -5.15
CA GLY A 7 7.41 20.14 -4.81
C GLY A 7 6.82 19.23 -5.90
N GLU A 8 7.55 18.97 -6.97
CA GLU A 8 7.06 18.16 -8.09
C GLU A 8 7.11 16.66 -7.78
N VAL A 9 6.21 15.89 -8.39
CA VAL A 9 6.23 14.42 -8.29
C VAL A 9 7.51 13.89 -8.94
N ALA A 10 8.37 13.30 -8.12
CA ALA A 10 9.65 12.75 -8.57
C ALA A 10 9.54 11.28 -9.00
N ALA A 11 8.61 10.52 -8.41
CA ALA A 11 8.41 9.11 -8.71
C ALA A 11 7.00 8.61 -8.35
N VAL A 12 6.51 7.65 -9.14
CA VAL A 12 5.29 6.88 -8.92
C VAL A 12 5.66 5.40 -8.88
N MET A 13 5.08 4.65 -7.95
CA MET A 13 5.32 3.21 -7.81
C MET A 13 4.02 2.48 -7.52
N VAL A 14 3.92 1.27 -8.07
CA VAL A 14 2.89 0.29 -7.74
C VAL A 14 3.57 -0.86 -7.01
N LEU A 15 3.03 -1.24 -5.86
CA LEU A 15 3.50 -2.38 -5.07
C LEU A 15 2.36 -3.35 -4.79
N THR A 16 2.71 -4.63 -4.77
CA THR A 16 1.84 -5.69 -4.25
C THR A 16 2.48 -6.24 -2.98
N GLY A 17 1.74 -6.22 -1.87
CA GLY A 17 2.18 -6.73 -0.57
C GLY A 17 1.28 -7.85 -0.06
N VAL A 18 1.84 -8.70 0.81
CA VAL A 18 1.11 -9.74 1.55
C VAL A 18 1.34 -9.56 3.04
N HIS A 19 0.31 -9.81 3.85
CA HIS A 19 0.47 -9.86 5.30
C HIS A 19 1.11 -11.18 5.71
N ILE A 20 2.13 -11.12 6.58
CA ILE A 20 2.92 -12.28 6.97
C ILE A 20 2.96 -12.43 8.50
N ASP A 21 2.88 -13.68 8.94
CA ASP A 21 3.29 -14.08 10.28
C ASP A 21 4.82 -14.10 10.32
N THR A 22 5.41 -13.26 11.16
CA THR A 22 6.87 -13.08 11.22
C THR A 22 7.58 -14.23 11.93
N ALA A 23 6.90 -15.00 12.78
CA ALA A 23 7.45 -16.18 13.42
C ALA A 23 7.40 -17.39 12.46
N ALA A 24 6.23 -17.64 11.85
CA ALA A 24 6.06 -18.74 10.91
C ALA A 24 6.68 -18.48 9.53
N ARG A 25 6.98 -17.21 9.21
CA ARG A 25 7.45 -16.73 7.90
C ARG A 25 6.56 -17.18 6.75
N ARG A 26 5.25 -17.09 6.96
CA ARG A 26 4.20 -17.48 6.00
C ARG A 26 3.15 -16.39 5.89
N SER A 27 2.46 -16.36 4.76
CA SER A 27 1.29 -15.50 4.62
C SER A 27 0.21 -15.90 5.62
N CYS A 28 -0.51 -14.89 6.09
CA CYS A 28 -1.64 -15.08 6.99
C CYS A 28 -2.74 -14.04 6.67
N PRO A 29 -3.98 -14.25 7.14
CA PRO A 29 -5.04 -13.26 7.01
C PRO A 29 -4.64 -11.92 7.63
N MET A 30 -4.92 -10.82 6.94
CA MET A 30 -4.69 -9.49 7.49
C MET A 30 -5.70 -9.22 8.62
N PRO A 31 -5.25 -8.68 9.78
CA PRO A 31 -6.13 -8.37 10.90
C PRO A 31 -7.31 -7.45 10.50
N PRO A 32 -8.53 -7.68 11.01
CA PRO A 32 -9.72 -6.93 10.60
C PRO A 32 -9.62 -5.41 10.79
N GLU A 33 -8.95 -4.96 11.83
CA GLU A 33 -8.73 -3.54 12.12
C GLU A 33 -7.84 -2.88 11.06
N ILE A 34 -6.84 -3.60 10.55
CA ILE A 34 -5.96 -3.12 9.48
C ILE A 34 -6.73 -3.06 8.16
N VAL A 35 -7.55 -4.08 7.87
CA VAL A 35 -8.43 -4.07 6.68
C VAL A 35 -9.37 -2.87 6.72
N SER A 36 -10.02 -2.61 7.87
CA SER A 36 -10.93 -1.47 8.04
C SER A 36 -10.22 -0.13 7.86
N ALA A 37 -8.99 0.01 8.36
CA ALA A 37 -8.19 1.22 8.16
C ALA A 37 -7.78 1.39 6.69
N ALA A 38 -7.29 0.34 6.04
CA ALA A 38 -6.83 0.37 4.66
C ALA A 38 -7.96 0.72 3.68
N GLN A 39 -9.17 0.20 3.91
CA GLN A 39 -10.35 0.51 3.09
C GLN A 39 -10.68 2.01 3.07
N LYS A 40 -10.40 2.75 4.15
CA LYS A 40 -10.59 4.21 4.21
C LYS A 40 -9.56 4.99 3.41
N MET A 41 -8.45 4.35 3.02
CA MET A 41 -7.36 4.95 2.25
C MET A 41 -7.47 4.67 0.74
N VAL A 42 -8.40 3.81 0.32
CA VAL A 42 -8.61 3.48 -1.10
C VAL A 42 -9.17 4.70 -1.82
N VAL A 43 -8.42 5.20 -2.81
CA VAL A 43 -8.87 6.29 -3.69
C VAL A 43 -9.52 5.67 -4.93
N PRO A 44 -10.80 5.97 -5.22
CA PRO A 44 -11.47 5.48 -6.42
C PRO A 44 -10.74 5.90 -7.70
N GLY A 45 -10.64 5.01 -8.68
CA GLY A 45 -10.03 5.31 -9.98
C GLY A 45 -8.50 5.24 -10.02
N PHE A 46 -7.83 5.06 -8.87
CA PHE A 46 -6.40 4.73 -8.82
C PHE A 46 -6.23 3.21 -8.92
N GLY A 47 -6.38 2.68 -10.13
CA GLY A 47 -6.03 1.29 -10.44
C GLY A 47 -4.57 1.20 -10.90
N PRO A 48 -3.84 0.12 -10.60
CA PRO A 48 -2.64 -0.18 -11.36
C PRO A 48 -3.12 -0.37 -12.80
N GLY A 49 -2.64 0.44 -13.74
CA GLY A 49 -2.85 0.19 -15.17
C GLY A 49 -2.07 -1.04 -15.64
N VAL A 50 -2.28 -2.20 -15.01
CA VAL A 50 -1.86 -3.51 -15.52
C VAL A 50 -2.78 -3.94 -16.64
#